data_AF-A0A0T1SR13-F1
#
_entry.id   AF-A0A0T1SR13-F1
#
_cell.length_a   1.000
_cell.length_b   1.000
_cell.length_c   1.000
_cell.angle_alpha   90.00
_cell.angle_beta   90.00
_cell.angle_gamma   90.00
#
_symmetry.space_group_name_H-M   'P 1'
#
loop_
_entity.id
_entity.type
_entity.pdbx_description
1 polymer ?
#
loop_
_entity_poly.entity_id
_entity_poly.type
_entity_poly.pdbx_seq_one_letter_code
_entity_poly.pdbx_strand_id
1 'polypeptide(L)'
;MSATGTIDRPLTHDPQKQAPMTSSTSEPAGFATSVFSPSAAPVARQNRTREMQLAPEALARAHMHERHREADAERQAVRLVAARRMQRRAERVSLRARRALAMAVMH
;
A
#
# COMPACT_ATOMS: atom_id res chain seq x y z
N MET A 1 7.64 -24.48 -18.00
CA MET A 1 6.53 -23.67 -17.46
C MET A 1 6.91 -22.21 -17.61
N SER A 2 6.35 -21.50 -18.59
CA SER A 2 6.70 -20.12 -18.94
C SER A 2 5.55 -19.21 -18.50
N ALA A 3 5.64 -18.65 -17.30
CA ALA A 3 4.64 -17.73 -16.77
C ALA A 3 4.89 -16.32 -17.35
N THR A 4 3.95 -15.85 -18.16
CA THR A 4 3.98 -14.52 -18.79
C THR A 4 3.49 -13.43 -17.84
N GLY A 5 4.34 -12.43 -17.57
CA GLY A 5 4.01 -11.20 -16.83
C GLY A 5 4.13 -11.34 -15.32
N THR A 6 5.21 -10.82 -14.74
CA THR A 6 5.38 -10.70 -13.28
C THR A 6 5.25 -9.24 -12.87
N ILE A 7 4.95 -8.96 -11.60
CA ILE A 7 4.79 -7.60 -11.06
C ILE A 7 6.02 -6.73 -11.37
N ASP A 8 7.22 -7.30 -11.31
CA ASP A 8 8.47 -6.60 -11.63
C ASP A 8 8.79 -6.51 -13.13
N ARG A 9 8.00 -7.16 -14.00
CA ARG A 9 8.18 -7.13 -15.46
C ARG A 9 6.84 -7.24 -16.19
N PRO A 10 6.03 -6.17 -16.20
CA PRO A 10 4.73 -6.18 -16.84
C PRO A 10 4.89 -6.35 -18.35
N LEU A 11 4.09 -7.24 -18.93
CA LEU A 11 4.03 -7.41 -20.39
C LEU A 11 3.41 -6.16 -21.01
N THR A 12 4.05 -5.60 -22.03
CA THR A 12 3.52 -4.46 -22.79
C THR A 12 2.20 -4.86 -23.44
N HIS A 13 1.11 -4.20 -23.03
CA HIS A 13 -0.20 -4.43 -23.62
C HIS A 13 -0.24 -3.85 -25.04
N ASP A 14 -0.30 -4.72 -26.06
CA ASP A 14 -0.45 -4.33 -27.47
C ASP A 14 -1.92 -4.49 -27.89
N PRO A 15 -2.69 -3.39 -27.97
CA PRO A 15 -4.12 -3.44 -28.28
C PRO A 15 -4.41 -3.92 -29.71
N GLN A 16 -3.42 -3.93 -30.61
CA GLN A 16 -3.62 -4.33 -32.01
C GLN A 16 -3.55 -5.84 -32.23
N LYS A 17 -3.04 -6.61 -31.25
CA LYS A 17 -2.87 -8.07 -31.34
C LYS A 17 -3.88 -8.86 -30.50
N GLN A 18 -5.02 -8.26 -30.19
CA GLN A 18 -6.12 -8.98 -29.57
C GLN A 18 -6.77 -9.89 -30.62
N ALA A 19 -6.67 -11.20 -30.44
CA ALA A 19 -7.44 -12.15 -31.24
C ALA A 19 -8.94 -11.85 -31.03
N PRO A 20 -9.79 -11.95 -32.07
CA PRO A 20 -11.23 -11.77 -31.91
C PRO A 20 -11.75 -12.71 -30.83
N MET A 21 -12.28 -12.16 -29.75
CA MET A 21 -12.92 -12.96 -28.73
C MET A 21 -14.17 -13.59 -29.34
N THR A 22 -14.21 -14.92 -29.42
CA THR A 22 -15.44 -15.65 -29.72
C THR A 22 -16.41 -15.41 -28.57
N SER A 23 -17.49 -14.68 -28.82
CA SER A 23 -18.59 -14.56 -27.88
C SER A 23 -19.16 -15.95 -27.62
N SER A 24 -19.02 -16.43 -26.38
CA SER A 24 -19.60 -17.69 -25.93
C SER A 24 -21.10 -17.66 -26.17
N THR A 25 -21.56 -18.53 -27.06
CA THR A 25 -22.96 -18.70 -27.43
C THR A 25 -23.66 -19.49 -26.34
N SER A 26 -24.22 -18.83 -25.34
CA SER A 26 -25.31 -19.38 -24.52
C SER A 26 -26.06 -18.29 -23.75
N GLU A 27 -26.83 -17.43 -24.43
CA GLU A 27 -27.98 -16.76 -23.79
C GLU A 27 -29.13 -16.60 -24.81
N PRO A 28 -30.39 -16.72 -24.35
CA PRO A 28 -31.51 -17.09 -25.19
C PRO A 28 -32.01 -15.94 -26.09
N ALA A 29 -32.48 -16.33 -27.27
CA ALA A 29 -33.13 -15.48 -28.24
C ALA A 29 -34.35 -14.77 -27.61
N GLY A 30 -34.32 -13.45 -27.56
CA GLY A 30 -35.49 -12.67 -27.18
C GLY A 30 -35.20 -11.33 -26.55
N PHE A 31 -34.39 -10.47 -27.16
CA PHE A 31 -34.53 -9.02 -26.96
C PHE A 31 -34.06 -8.32 -28.24
N ALA A 32 -34.95 -7.49 -28.78
CA ALA A 32 -34.73 -6.75 -30.01
C ALA A 32 -33.37 -6.05 -29.96
N THR A 33 -32.52 -6.31 -30.95
CA THR A 33 -31.31 -5.55 -31.18
C THR A 33 -31.75 -4.14 -31.55
N SER A 34 -31.85 -3.27 -30.55
CA SER A 34 -31.88 -1.83 -30.78
C SER A 34 -30.62 -1.52 -31.56
N VAL A 35 -30.80 -1.17 -32.83
CA VAL A 35 -29.76 -0.65 -33.71
C VAL A 35 -29.04 0.44 -32.91
N PHE A 36 -27.82 0.14 -32.45
CA PHE A 36 -27.01 1.10 -31.71
C PHE A 36 -26.65 2.22 -32.68
N SER A 37 -27.50 3.23 -32.72
CA SER A 37 -27.25 4.48 -33.42
C SER A 37 -26.30 5.28 -32.52
N PRO A 38 -25.04 5.50 -32.92
CA PRO A 38 -24.08 6.24 -32.10
C PRO A 38 -24.51 7.70 -31.87
N SER A 39 -25.57 8.15 -32.53
CA SER A 39 -26.20 9.47 -32.32
C SER A 39 -27.04 9.57 -31.04
N ALA A 40 -27.32 8.46 -30.34
CA ALA A 40 -28.24 8.43 -29.19
C ALA A 40 -27.63 7.80 -27.94
N ALA A 41 -26.30 7.78 -27.82
CA ALA A 41 -25.70 7.59 -26.50
C ALA A 41 -26.10 8.80 -25.65
N PRO A 42 -26.78 8.65 -24.49
CA PRO A 42 -26.76 9.72 -23.52
C PRO A 42 -25.28 9.95 -23.27
N VAL A 43 -24.81 11.16 -23.59
CA VAL A 43 -23.50 11.63 -23.17
C VAL A 43 -23.60 11.62 -21.66
N ALA A 44 -23.37 10.45 -21.06
CA ALA A 44 -23.10 10.29 -19.65
C ALA A 44 -21.90 11.18 -19.50
N ARG A 45 -22.16 12.41 -19.03
CA ARG A 45 -21.18 13.45 -18.85
C ARG A 45 -20.14 12.77 -17.99
N GLN A 46 -19.07 12.31 -18.63
CA GLN A 46 -17.93 11.78 -17.93
C GLN A 46 -17.59 12.93 -17.00
N ASN A 47 -17.74 12.69 -15.70
CA ASN A 47 -17.52 13.68 -14.66
C ASN A 47 -16.01 13.91 -14.55
N ARG A 48 -15.38 14.25 -15.69
CA ARG A 48 -14.04 14.77 -15.85
C ARG A 48 -14.13 16.22 -15.43
N THR A 49 -14.41 16.46 -14.15
CA THR A 49 -14.19 17.78 -13.57
C THR A 49 -12.68 18.02 -13.66
N ARG A 50 -12.27 18.88 -14.59
CA ARG A 50 -10.88 19.36 -14.71
C ARG A 50 -10.46 20.15 -13.47
N GLU A 51 -11.45 20.60 -12.69
CA GLU A 51 -11.28 21.10 -11.34
C GLU A 51 -11.39 19.94 -10.36
N MET A 52 -10.28 19.70 -9.68
CA MET A 52 -10.08 18.70 -8.64
C MET A 52 -11.21 18.77 -7.62
N GLN A 53 -11.92 17.68 -7.36
CA GLN A 53 -12.84 17.60 -6.21
C GLN A 53 -11.98 17.66 -4.94
N LEU A 54 -11.67 18.89 -4.49
CA LEU A 54 -10.74 19.17 -3.39
C LEU A 54 -11.25 18.70 -2.03
N ALA A 55 -12.57 18.64 -1.83
CA ALA A 55 -13.15 18.33 -0.53
C ALA A 55 -12.94 16.86 -0.09
N PRO A 56 -13.18 15.84 -0.92
CA PRO A 56 -12.85 14.44 -0.57
C PRO A 56 -11.35 14.21 -0.40
N GLU A 57 -10.53 14.87 -1.21
CA GLU A 57 -9.08 14.66 -1.20
C GLU A 57 -8.42 15.30 0.02
N ALA A 58 -8.80 16.52 0.39
CA ALA A 58 -8.28 17.19 1.58
C ALA A 58 -8.60 16.39 2.85
N LEU A 59 -9.81 15.82 2.94
CA LEU A 59 -10.22 14.96 4.04
C LEU A 59 -9.41 13.65 4.04
N ALA A 60 -9.26 13.00 2.87
CA ALA A 60 -8.44 11.80 2.74
C ALA A 60 -6.97 12.03 3.14
N ARG A 61 -6.38 13.16 2.72
CA ARG A 61 -5.02 13.56 3.12
C ARG A 61 -4.91 13.81 4.62
N ALA A 62 -5.90 14.48 5.23
CA ALA A 62 -5.93 14.70 6.68
C ALA A 62 -5.99 13.38 7.47
N HIS A 63 -6.86 12.45 7.05
CA HIS A 63 -6.96 11.12 7.66
C HIS A 63 -5.64 10.34 7.53
N MET A 64 -4.98 10.38 6.37
CA MET A 64 -3.67 9.73 6.20
C MET A 64 -2.59 10.37 7.07
N HIS A 65 -2.58 11.70 7.23
CA HIS A 65 -1.67 12.37 8.15
C HIS A 65 -1.89 11.95 9.60
N GLU A 66 -3.14 11.77 10.02
CA GLU A 66 -3.46 11.28 11.36
C GLU A 66 -2.96 9.85 11.58
N ARG A 67 -3.22 8.95 10.63
CA ARG A 67 -2.69 7.57 10.66
C ARG A 67 -1.17 7.52 10.71
N HIS A 68 -0.48 8.39 9.98
CA HIS A 68 0.98 8.48 10.04
C HIS A 68 1.48 8.95 11.42
N ARG A 69 0.83 9.95 12.02
CA ARG A 69 1.19 10.44 13.36
C ARG A 69 1.00 9.36 14.43
N GLU A 70 -0.10 8.61 14.37
CA GLU A 70 -0.37 7.50 15.28
C GLU A 70 0.74 6.42 15.18
N ALA A 71 1.06 6.00 13.96
CA ALA A 71 2.14 5.03 13.73
C ALA A 71 3.52 5.54 14.21
N ASP A 72 3.81 6.83 14.04
CA ASP A 72 5.05 7.42 14.52
C ASP A 72 5.11 7.50 16.06
N ALA A 73 3.99 7.76 16.73
CA ALA A 73 3.89 7.74 18.18
C ALA A 73 4.15 6.33 18.75
N GLU A 74 3.56 5.30 18.14
CA GLU A 74 3.82 3.90 18.51
C GLU A 74 5.30 3.53 18.35
N ARG A 75 5.91 3.92 17.23
CA ARG A 75 7.34 3.70 16.96
C ARG A 75 8.22 4.38 18.01
N GLN A 76 7.89 5.60 18.43
CA GLN A 76 8.62 6.32 19.47
C GLN A 76 8.54 5.60 20.81
N ALA A 77 7.37 5.12 21.21
CA ALA A 77 7.19 4.37 22.45
C ALA A 77 8.08 3.10 22.49
N VAL A 78 8.09 2.33 21.39
CA VAL A 78 8.94 1.13 21.27
C VAL A 78 10.42 1.47 21.39
N ARG A 79 10.88 2.56 20.73
CA ARG A 79 12.28 3.02 20.81
C ARG A 79 12.68 3.40 22.23
N LEU A 80 11.81 4.08 22.98
CA LEU A 80 12.08 4.45 24.37
C LEU A 80 12.20 3.23 25.29
N VAL A 81 11.32 2.22 25.11
CA VAL A 81 11.40 0.96 25.88
C VAL A 81 12.72 0.23 25.57
N ALA A 82 13.10 0.15 24.29
CA ALA A 82 14.37 -0.45 23.89
C ALA A 82 15.58 0.28 24.49
N ALA A 83 15.58 1.62 24.45
CA ALA A 83 16.64 2.44 25.03
C ALA A 83 16.79 2.20 26.55
N ARG A 84 15.68 2.19 27.30
CA ARG A 84 15.69 1.88 28.75
C ARG A 84 16.22 0.49 29.05
N ARG A 85 15.88 -0.51 28.21
CA ARG A 85 16.40 -1.87 28.36
C ARG A 85 17.90 -1.92 28.13
N MET A 86 18.41 -1.20 27.12
CA MET A 86 19.85 -1.09 26.87
C MET A 86 20.59 -0.40 28.01
N GLN A 87 20.03 0.68 28.58
CA GLN A 87 20.60 1.37 29.73
C GLN A 87 20.76 0.43 30.93
N ARG A 88 19.70 -0.30 31.32
CA ARG A 88 19.77 -1.28 32.42
C ARG A 88 20.80 -2.37 32.16
N ARG A 89 20.97 -2.80 30.91
CA ARG A 89 22.00 -3.77 30.53
C ARG A 89 23.40 -3.18 30.70
N ALA A 90 23.61 -1.94 30.26
CA ALA A 90 24.88 -1.25 30.42
C ALA A 90 25.26 -1.06 31.90
N GLU A 91 24.30 -0.66 32.75
CA GLU A 91 24.48 -0.54 34.20
C GLU A 91 24.94 -1.87 34.81
N ARG A 92 24.23 -2.97 34.50
CA ARG A 92 24.59 -4.31 34.98
C ARG A 92 25.98 -4.74 34.53
N VAL A 93 26.32 -4.50 33.27
CA VAL A 93 27.66 -4.82 32.74
C VAL A 93 28.72 -3.98 33.45
N SER A 94 28.47 -2.69 33.68
CA SER A 94 29.40 -1.82 34.40
C SER A 94 29.64 -2.28 35.84
N LEU A 95 28.59 -2.72 36.55
CA LEU A 95 28.71 -3.24 37.90
C LEU A 95 29.51 -4.54 37.93
N ARG A 96 29.26 -5.44 36.98
CA ARG A 96 30.03 -6.68 36.83
C ARG A 96 31.50 -6.41 36.54
N ALA A 97 31.80 -5.46 35.66
CA ALA A 97 33.17 -5.06 35.35
C ALA A 97 33.87 -4.50 36.59
N ARG A 98 33.23 -3.58 37.33
CA ARG A 98 33.77 -3.05 38.59
C ARG A 98 34.03 -4.15 39.62
N ARG A 99 33.09 -5.09 39.76
CA ARG A 99 33.26 -6.25 40.67
C ARG A 99 34.42 -7.13 40.25
N ALA A 100 34.56 -7.44 38.97
CA ALA A 100 35.68 -8.22 38.45
C ALA A 100 37.03 -7.54 38.71
N LEU A 101 37.10 -6.22 38.49
CA LEU A 101 38.30 -5.44 38.81
C LEU A 101 38.62 -5.46 40.31
N ALA A 102 37.62 -5.26 41.17
CA ALA A 102 37.83 -5.32 42.63
C ALA A 102 38.34 -6.70 43.08
N MET A 103 37.76 -7.78 42.55
CA MET A 103 38.25 -9.15 42.82
C MET A 103 39.68 -9.36 42.32
N ALA A 104 40.02 -8.82 41.14
CA ALA A 104 41.37 -8.93 40.59
C ALA A 104 42.43 -8.12 41.36
N VAL A 105 42.02 -7.08 42.12
CA VAL A 105 42.92 -6.30 42.99
C VAL A 105 43.08 -6.96 44.37
N MET A 106 42.07 -7.68 44.86
CA MET A 106 42.09 -8.33 46.18
C MET A 106 42.75 -9.72 46.20
N HIS A 107 43.17 -10.23 45.03
CA HIS A 107 43.91 -11.47 44.84
C HIS A 107 45.33 -11.19 44.36
#